data_AF-A0A7L3W7W2-F1
#
_entry.id   AF-A0A7L3W7W2-F1
#
_cell.length_a   1.000
_cell.length_b   1.000
_cell.length_c   1.000
_cell.angle_alpha   90.00
_cell.angle_beta   90.00
_cell.angle_gamma   90.00
#
_symmetry.space_group_name_H-M   'P 1'
#
loop_
_entity.id
_entity.type
_entity.pdbx_description
1 polymer ?
#
loop_
_entity_poly.entity_id
_entity_poly.type
_entity_poly.pdbx_seq_one_letter_code
_entity_poly.pdbx_strand_id
1 'polypeptide(L)'
;LFNGIYPFYPQQRKAFVFDVSTIIVIVVFLTLACSFLLIIPGIRGRARLYWTLRVLLSLVVGVVIVAVQFTGDWETGWVKVNTSYKSFSSALVNADIGLHVGLAGVNVTLMGNPVHQVNETIDYNEHFSWSFDADYDHSYDKGLERGLPSPILYVAEKFTTHSPCGVLRQYRISGHYASATLW
;
A
#
# COMPACT_ATOMS: atom_id res chain seq x y z
N LEU A 1 17.95 -6.00 37.74
CA LEU A 1 17.62 -5.12 36.60
C LEU A 1 18.73 -5.26 35.57
N PHE A 2 18.39 -5.32 34.28
CA PHE A 2 19.32 -5.49 33.14
C PHE A 2 20.67 -4.78 33.35
N ASN A 3 21.77 -5.53 33.25
CA ASN A 3 23.16 -5.19 33.61
C ASN A 3 23.79 -3.99 32.85
N GLY A 4 23.15 -2.82 32.83
CA GLY A 4 23.66 -1.61 32.18
C GLY A 4 23.80 -1.70 30.64
N ILE A 5 23.21 -2.72 30.01
CA ILE A 5 23.28 -2.93 28.57
C ILE A 5 22.16 -2.15 27.91
N TYR A 6 22.54 -1.13 27.13
CA TYR A 6 21.64 -0.31 26.31
C TYR A 6 21.98 -0.50 24.83
N PRO A 7 20.97 -0.58 23.92
CA PRO A 7 19.54 -0.56 24.19
C PRO A 7 19.01 -1.88 24.79
N PHE A 8 17.99 -1.79 25.63
CA PHE A 8 17.38 -2.96 26.28
C PHE A 8 16.76 -3.97 25.30
N TYR A 9 16.38 -3.51 24.11
CA TYR A 9 15.85 -4.32 23.03
C TYR A 9 16.73 -4.11 21.79
N PRO A 10 17.78 -4.94 21.60
CA PRO A 10 18.67 -4.82 20.44
C PRO A 10 18.03 -5.35 19.14
N GLN A 11 16.80 -5.86 19.20
CA GLN A 11 16.09 -6.37 18.03
C GLN A 11 15.75 -5.23 17.06
N GLN A 12 16.05 -5.45 15.79
CA GLN A 12 15.63 -4.55 14.72
C GLN A 12 14.10 -4.50 14.64
N ARG A 13 13.56 -3.30 14.43
CA ARG A 13 12.13 -3.12 14.17
C ARG A 13 11.78 -3.91 12.92
N LYS A 14 10.80 -4.80 13.02
CA LYS A 14 10.31 -5.55 11.87
C LYS A 14 9.39 -4.65 11.06
N ALA A 15 9.70 -4.48 9.77
CA ALA A 15 8.80 -3.86 8.83
C ALA A 15 7.56 -4.75 8.65
N PHE A 16 6.41 -4.12 8.46
CA PHE A 16 5.16 -4.82 8.30
C PHE A 16 4.80 -4.88 6.80
N VAL A 17 4.36 -6.05 6.33
CA VAL A 17 4.30 -6.40 4.88
C VAL A 17 3.03 -5.89 4.19
N PHE A 18 1.95 -5.66 4.94
CA PHE A 18 0.64 -5.28 4.38
C PHE A 18 0.20 -3.89 4.86
N ASP A 19 -0.70 -3.24 4.11
CA ASP A 19 -1.32 -2.02 4.60
C ASP A 19 -2.15 -2.31 5.86
N VAL A 20 -1.96 -1.45 6.87
CA VAL A 20 -2.62 -1.56 8.17
C VAL A 20 -4.14 -1.41 8.02
N SER A 21 -4.58 -0.55 7.11
CA SER A 21 -6.00 -0.30 6.84
C SER A 21 -6.69 -1.57 6.36
N THR A 22 -6.11 -2.27 5.39
CA THR A 22 -6.64 -3.53 4.86
C THR A 22 -6.76 -4.60 5.94
N ILE A 23 -5.80 -4.67 6.87
CA ILE A 23 -5.85 -5.64 7.97
C ILE A 23 -6.97 -5.35 8.94
N ILE A 24 -7.16 -4.09 9.31
CA ILE A 24 -8.25 -3.69 10.21
C ILE A 24 -9.58 -4.15 9.61
N VAL A 25 -9.78 -3.92 8.31
CA VAL A 25 -10.97 -4.37 7.58
C VAL A 25 -11.11 -5.90 7.65
N ILE A 26 -10.07 -6.66 7.30
CA ILE A 26 -10.09 -8.13 7.33
C ILE A 26 -10.44 -8.65 8.73
N VAL A 27 -9.81 -8.11 9.77
CA VAL A 27 -10.05 -8.55 11.16
C VAL A 27 -11.49 -8.26 11.59
N VAL A 28 -12.01 -7.05 11.33
CA VAL A 28 -13.40 -6.70 11.67
C VAL A 28 -14.37 -7.67 11.00
N PHE A 29 -14.23 -7.90 9.70
CA PHE A 29 -15.13 -8.80 8.99
C PHE A 29 -14.97 -10.28 9.40
N LEU A 30 -13.76 -10.74 9.73
CA LEU A 30 -13.54 -12.09 10.27
C LEU A 30 -14.21 -12.26 11.64
N THR A 31 -14.16 -11.25 12.52
CA THR A 31 -14.85 -11.30 13.81
C THR A 31 -16.36 -11.37 13.63
N LEU A 32 -16.91 -10.59 12.70
CA LEU A 32 -18.33 -10.65 12.32
C LEU A 32 -18.70 -12.02 11.76
N ALA A 33 -17.89 -12.57 10.84
CA ALA A 33 -18.12 -13.90 10.28
C ALA A 33 -18.11 -14.98 11.37
N CYS A 34 -17.13 -14.95 12.28
CA CYS A 34 -17.07 -15.87 13.42
C CYS A 34 -18.30 -15.74 14.32
N SER A 35 -18.75 -14.52 14.61
CA SER A 35 -19.96 -14.31 15.42
C SER A 35 -21.20 -14.92 14.76
N PHE A 36 -21.36 -14.78 13.44
CA PHE A 36 -22.46 -15.41 12.72
C PHE A 36 -22.36 -16.93 12.73
N LEU A 37 -21.15 -17.49 12.56
CA LEU A 37 -20.92 -18.93 12.64
C LEU A 37 -21.34 -19.53 13.99
N LEU A 38 -21.10 -18.82 15.10
CA LEU A 38 -21.52 -19.25 16.43
C LEU A 38 -23.05 -19.24 16.62
N ILE A 39 -23.78 -18.39 15.90
CA ILE A 39 -25.24 -18.28 15.98
C ILE A 39 -25.95 -19.35 15.11
N ILE A 40 -25.25 -19.92 14.10
CA ILE A 40 -25.80 -20.92 13.16
C ILE A 40 -26.54 -22.09 13.86
N PRO A 41 -26.01 -22.71 14.93
CA PRO A 41 -26.68 -23.85 15.58
C PRO A 41 -28.07 -23.49 16.14
N GLY A 42 -28.29 -22.22 16.51
CA GLY A 42 -29.57 -21.72 17.03
C GLY A 42 -30.69 -21.64 15.97
N ILE A 43 -30.35 -21.74 14.69
CA ILE A 43 -31.32 -21.63 13.59
C ILE A 43 -31.95 -23.00 13.30
N ARG A 44 -33.28 -23.08 13.39
CA ARG A 44 -34.06 -24.30 13.16
C ARG A 44 -34.25 -24.60 11.66
N GLY A 45 -34.17 -25.88 11.31
CA GLY A 45 -34.69 -26.44 10.05
C GLY A 45 -33.78 -26.28 8.82
N ARG A 46 -34.35 -26.59 7.64
CA ARG A 46 -33.67 -26.55 6.32
C ARG A 46 -33.33 -25.13 5.83
N ALA A 47 -33.97 -24.11 6.42
CA ALA A 47 -33.68 -22.69 6.12
C ALA A 47 -32.28 -22.25 6.58
N ARG A 48 -31.61 -23.05 7.44
CA ARG A 48 -30.26 -22.78 7.93
C ARG A 48 -29.26 -22.53 6.80
N LEU A 49 -29.22 -23.40 5.79
CA LEU A 49 -28.27 -23.28 4.67
C LEU A 49 -28.51 -22.01 3.85
N TYR A 50 -29.76 -21.68 3.56
CA TYR A 50 -30.12 -20.46 2.85
C TYR A 50 -29.74 -19.21 3.64
N TRP A 51 -29.99 -19.20 4.96
CA TRP A 51 -29.61 -18.10 5.83
C TRP A 51 -28.09 -17.92 5.88
N THR A 52 -27.33 -19.01 6.07
CA THR A 52 -25.86 -18.96 6.13
C THR A 52 -25.26 -18.46 4.82
N LEU A 53 -25.75 -18.95 3.67
CA LEU A 53 -25.28 -18.50 2.37
C LEU A 53 -25.60 -17.03 2.14
N ARG A 54 -26.79 -16.56 2.52
CA ARG A 54 -27.19 -15.15 2.38
C ARG A 54 -26.30 -14.23 3.22
N VAL A 55 -26.07 -14.59 4.49
CA VAL A 55 -25.24 -13.78 5.40
C VAL A 55 -23.80 -13.76 4.92
N LEU A 56 -23.24 -14.93 4.55
CA LEU A 56 -21.86 -15.02 4.09
C LEU A 56 -21.66 -14.27 2.77
N LEU A 57 -22.59 -14.37 1.82
CA LEU A 57 -22.54 -13.61 0.58
C LEU A 57 -22.59 -12.10 0.84
N SER A 58 -23.50 -11.65 1.71
CA SER A 58 -23.59 -10.23 2.10
C SER A 58 -22.31 -9.74 2.76
N LEU A 59 -21.69 -10.56 3.60
CA LEU A 59 -20.45 -10.24 4.30
C LEU A 59 -19.29 -10.16 3.30
N VAL A 60 -19.20 -11.09 2.36
CA VAL A 60 -18.19 -11.08 1.28
C VAL A 60 -18.33 -9.82 0.43
N VAL A 61 -19.55 -9.46 0.01
CA VAL A 61 -19.78 -8.23 -0.76
C VAL A 61 -19.32 -7.00 0.04
N GLY A 62 -19.68 -6.92 1.32
CA GLY A 62 -19.24 -5.83 2.20
C GLY A 62 -17.72 -5.75 2.35
N VAL A 63 -17.05 -6.88 2.59
CA VAL A 63 -15.57 -6.94 2.68
C VAL A 63 -14.94 -6.42 1.40
N VAL A 64 -15.41 -6.90 0.25
CA VAL A 64 -14.80 -6.57 -1.04
C VAL A 64 -14.92 -5.07 -1.33
N ILE A 65 -16.09 -4.47 -1.11
CA ILE A 65 -16.29 -3.03 -1.31
C ILE A 65 -15.32 -2.22 -0.44
N VAL A 66 -15.25 -2.53 0.86
CA VAL A 66 -14.39 -1.80 1.79
C VAL A 66 -12.91 -2.05 1.50
N ALA A 67 -12.51 -3.28 1.18
CA ALA A 67 -11.12 -3.61 0.85
C ALA A 67 -10.65 -2.90 -0.43
N VAL A 68 -11.50 -2.85 -1.45
CA VAL A 68 -11.21 -2.17 -2.74
C VAL A 68 -11.13 -0.64 -2.57
N GLN A 69 -11.87 -0.08 -1.61
CA GLN A 69 -11.76 1.34 -1.26
C GLN A 69 -10.38 1.72 -0.67
N PHE A 70 -9.76 0.82 0.09
CA PHE A 70 -8.45 1.06 0.72
C PHE A 70 -7.26 0.48 -0.06
N THR A 71 -7.49 -0.28 -1.13
CA THR A 71 -6.39 -0.88 -1.89
C THR A 71 -5.61 0.16 -2.70
N GLY A 72 -4.28 -0.02 -2.74
CA GLY A 72 -3.35 0.76 -3.55
C GLY A 72 -3.12 0.18 -4.96
N ASP A 73 -3.78 -0.94 -5.29
CA ASP A 73 -3.48 -1.75 -6.48
C ASP A 73 -4.56 -1.65 -7.57
N TRP A 74 -5.08 -0.45 -7.84
CA TRP A 74 -6.06 -0.26 -8.93
C TRP A 74 -5.41 -0.38 -10.30
N GLU A 75 -4.21 0.19 -10.44
CA GLU A 75 -3.38 0.06 -11.63
C GLU A 75 -1.96 -0.28 -11.18
N THR A 76 -1.42 -1.38 -11.69
CA THR A 76 -0.08 -1.86 -11.30
C THR A 76 0.81 -2.07 -12.52
N GLY A 77 2.06 -1.63 -12.42
CA GLY A 77 3.09 -1.89 -13.43
C GLY A 77 4.42 -2.21 -12.76
N TRP A 78 5.20 -3.09 -13.35
CA TRP A 78 6.54 -3.40 -12.85
C TRP A 78 7.52 -3.58 -14.00
N VAL A 79 8.78 -3.23 -13.75
CA VAL A 79 9.84 -3.37 -14.74
C VAL A 79 11.17 -3.67 -14.08
N LYS A 80 11.94 -4.59 -14.67
CA LYS A 80 13.31 -4.90 -14.25
C LYS A 80 14.28 -3.99 -14.98
N VAL A 81 15.06 -3.20 -14.26
CA VAL A 81 16.00 -2.25 -14.87
C VAL A 81 17.31 -2.16 -14.10
N ASN A 82 18.39 -1.92 -14.85
CA ASN A 82 19.66 -1.47 -14.28
C ASN A 82 19.65 0.06 -14.24
N THR A 83 19.61 0.63 -13.05
CA THR A 83 19.39 2.07 -12.86
C THR A 83 20.39 2.67 -11.88
N SER A 84 20.57 4.00 -11.96
CA SER A 84 21.31 4.74 -10.94
C SER A 84 20.55 4.68 -9.63
N TYR A 85 21.25 4.50 -8.53
CA TYR A 85 20.62 4.34 -7.22
C TYR A 85 20.63 5.62 -6.38
N LYS A 86 21.80 6.25 -6.19
CA LYS A 86 21.95 7.45 -5.36
C LYS A 86 22.84 8.52 -5.99
N SER A 87 22.59 9.76 -5.59
CA SER A 87 23.45 10.90 -5.93
C SER A 87 24.88 10.69 -5.38
N PHE A 88 25.87 11.24 -6.09
CA PHE A 88 27.30 11.10 -5.76
C PHE A 88 27.83 9.65 -5.78
N SER A 89 27.14 8.73 -6.43
CA SER A 89 27.61 7.37 -6.71
C SER A 89 27.39 7.04 -8.18
N SER A 90 28.39 6.45 -8.84
CA SER A 90 28.26 5.92 -10.20
C SER A 90 27.82 4.44 -10.23
N ALA A 91 27.58 3.83 -9.06
CA ALA A 91 27.15 2.45 -8.98
C ALA A 91 25.73 2.28 -9.55
N LEU A 92 25.60 1.32 -10.47
CA LEU A 92 24.32 0.86 -10.99
C LEU A 92 23.82 -0.30 -10.14
N VAL A 93 22.51 -0.33 -9.94
CA VAL A 93 21.81 -1.40 -9.22
C VAL A 93 20.85 -2.06 -10.19
N ASN A 94 20.81 -3.40 -10.15
CA ASN A 94 19.77 -4.18 -10.81
C ASN A 94 18.56 -4.27 -9.89
N ALA A 95 17.47 -3.57 -10.23
CA ALA A 95 16.29 -3.49 -9.38
C ALA A 95 15.00 -3.64 -10.18
N ASP A 96 13.99 -4.19 -9.52
CA ASP A 96 12.61 -4.17 -9.97
C ASP A 96 11.94 -2.92 -9.42
N ILE A 97 11.44 -2.08 -10.33
CA ILE A 97 10.65 -0.90 -9.99
C ILE A 97 9.19 -1.26 -10.18
N GLY A 98 8.38 -1.11 -9.14
CA GLY A 98 6.94 -1.26 -9.19
C GLY A 98 6.23 0.08 -9.00
N LEU A 99 5.14 0.24 -9.73
CA LEU A 99 4.22 1.37 -9.65
C LEU A 99 2.85 0.79 -9.32
N HIS A 100 2.27 1.22 -8.21
CA HIS A 100 0.98 0.78 -7.72
C HIS A 100 0.12 2.01 -7.46
N VAL A 101 -0.81 2.28 -8.35
CA VAL A 101 -1.69 3.44 -8.28
C VAL A 101 -3.01 3.03 -7.63
N GLY A 102 -3.35 3.69 -6.53
CA GLY A 102 -4.63 3.55 -5.84
C GLY A 102 -5.55 4.74 -6.07
N LEU A 103 -6.69 4.76 -5.38
CA LEU A 103 -7.66 5.86 -5.48
C LEU A 103 -7.15 7.17 -4.85
N ALA A 104 -6.42 7.06 -3.74
CA ALA A 104 -6.01 8.19 -2.91
C ALA A 104 -4.50 8.51 -2.99
N GLY A 105 -3.74 7.78 -3.80
CA GLY A 105 -2.31 7.97 -3.93
C GLY A 105 -1.63 6.91 -4.78
N VAL A 106 -0.30 6.94 -4.77
CA VAL A 106 0.55 6.01 -5.51
C VAL A 106 1.64 5.46 -4.60
N ASN A 107 1.86 4.16 -4.67
CA ASN A 107 2.97 3.45 -4.06
C ASN A 107 4.02 3.15 -5.13
N VAL A 108 5.26 3.52 -4.84
CA VAL A 108 6.42 3.22 -5.69
C VAL A 108 7.33 2.27 -4.94
N THR A 109 7.54 1.09 -5.50
CA THR A 109 8.40 0.06 -4.93
C THR A 109 9.72 -0.01 -5.68
N LEU A 110 10.81 -0.23 -4.96
CA LEU A 110 12.14 -0.47 -5.53
C LEU A 110 12.78 -1.63 -4.78
N MET A 111 12.84 -2.78 -5.44
CA MET A 111 13.38 -4.01 -4.88
C MET A 111 14.62 -4.46 -5.64
N GLY A 112 15.75 -4.63 -4.95
CA GLY A 112 16.99 -5.11 -5.56
C GLY A 112 16.92 -6.58 -5.97
N ASN A 113 17.57 -6.92 -7.09
CA ASN A 113 17.79 -8.27 -7.57
C ASN A 113 19.29 -8.59 -7.68
N PRO A 114 19.96 -9.07 -6.60
CA PRO A 114 19.44 -9.45 -5.28
C PRO A 114 19.18 -8.25 -4.35
N VAL A 115 18.43 -8.45 -3.25
CA VAL A 115 18.01 -7.36 -2.34
C VAL A 115 19.21 -6.63 -1.73
N HIS A 116 20.29 -7.35 -1.44
CA HIS A 116 21.53 -6.76 -0.96
C HIS A 116 22.47 -6.46 -2.12
N GLN A 117 22.65 -5.18 -2.43
CA GLN A 117 23.55 -4.67 -3.46
C GLN A 117 24.29 -3.44 -2.94
N VAL A 118 25.55 -3.25 -3.35
CA VAL A 118 26.35 -2.08 -2.97
C VAL A 118 26.44 -1.89 -1.44
N ASN A 119 26.49 -2.99 -0.68
CA ASN A 119 26.46 -3.03 0.79
C ASN A 119 25.22 -2.37 1.44
N GLU A 120 24.13 -2.22 0.68
CA GLU A 120 22.87 -1.66 1.15
C GLU A 120 21.72 -2.67 0.90
N THR A 121 20.62 -2.51 1.64
CA THR A 121 19.40 -3.32 1.48
C THR A 121 18.40 -2.51 0.67
N ILE A 122 18.10 -2.98 -0.54
CA ILE A 122 17.26 -2.26 -1.50
C ILE A 122 15.89 -2.90 -1.49
N ASP A 123 15.03 -2.41 -0.60
CA ASP A 123 13.64 -2.84 -0.43
C ASP A 123 12.82 -1.64 0.04
N TYR A 124 12.52 -0.75 -0.90
CA TYR A 124 11.79 0.48 -0.64
C TYR A 124 10.33 0.33 -1.09
N ASN A 125 9.42 0.89 -0.30
CA ASN A 125 8.00 1.04 -0.62
C ASN A 125 7.55 2.42 -0.13
N GLU A 126 7.60 3.41 -1.02
CA GLU A 126 7.27 4.80 -0.71
C GLU A 126 5.84 5.11 -1.18
N HIS A 127 5.06 5.74 -0.32
CA HIS A 127 3.68 6.14 -0.63
C HIS A 127 3.56 7.67 -0.75
N PHE A 128 2.98 8.12 -1.85
CA PHE A 128 2.67 9.52 -2.10
C PHE A 128 1.15 9.69 -2.22
N SER A 129 0.55 10.42 -1.29
CA SER A 129 -0.90 10.65 -1.25
C SER A 129 -1.28 11.88 -2.10
N TRP A 130 -2.42 11.79 -2.79
CA TRP A 130 -3.05 12.91 -3.50
C TRP A 130 -4.52 13.12 -3.12
N SER A 131 -4.92 12.59 -1.96
CA SER A 131 -6.24 12.86 -1.36
C SER A 131 -6.52 14.37 -1.22
N PHE A 132 -7.76 14.77 -0.91
CA PHE A 132 -8.12 16.19 -0.83
C PHE A 132 -7.30 16.96 0.21
N ASP A 133 -7.03 16.32 1.35
CA ASP A 133 -6.27 16.92 2.45
C ASP A 133 -4.75 16.77 2.27
N ALA A 134 -4.31 16.01 1.27
CA ALA A 134 -2.89 15.76 1.01
C ALA A 134 -2.34 16.68 -0.07
N ASP A 135 -1.13 17.19 0.21
CA ASP A 135 -0.32 17.91 -0.75
C ASP A 135 0.74 16.95 -1.31
N TYR A 136 0.54 16.56 -2.58
CA TYR A 136 1.44 15.66 -3.29
C TYR A 136 2.82 16.29 -3.49
N ASP A 137 2.87 17.56 -3.88
CA ASP A 137 4.11 18.25 -4.21
C ASP A 137 4.95 18.44 -2.94
N HIS A 138 4.31 18.79 -1.81
CA HIS A 138 4.99 18.84 -0.53
C HIS A 138 5.54 17.47 -0.09
N SER A 139 4.79 16.39 -0.35
CA SER A 139 5.24 15.03 -0.04
C SER A 139 6.42 14.61 -0.90
N TYR A 140 6.42 15.01 -2.17
CA TYR A 140 7.53 14.83 -3.10
C TYR A 140 8.79 15.60 -2.67
N ASP A 141 8.65 16.89 -2.34
CA ASP A 141 9.76 17.73 -1.86
C ASP A 141 10.41 17.15 -0.61
N LYS A 142 9.59 16.66 0.33
CA LYS A 142 10.08 15.96 1.52
C LYS A 142 10.81 14.66 1.18
N GLY A 143 10.38 13.94 0.15
CA GLY A 143 11.09 12.77 -0.39
C GLY A 143 12.44 13.14 -0.99
N LEU A 144 12.51 14.29 -1.68
CA LEU A 144 13.74 14.83 -2.25
C LEU A 144 14.73 15.26 -1.15
N GLU A 145 14.26 15.97 -0.12
CA GLU A 145 15.06 16.37 1.04
C GLU A 145 15.61 15.18 1.82
N ARG A 146 14.84 14.09 1.91
CA ARG A 146 15.27 12.83 2.54
C ARG A 146 16.33 12.08 1.72
N GLY A 147 16.49 12.42 0.44
CA GLY A 147 17.41 11.75 -0.47
C GLY A 147 16.95 10.35 -0.87
N LEU A 148 15.66 10.19 -1.21
CA LEU A 148 15.15 8.93 -1.76
C LEU A 148 15.95 8.49 -3.01
N PRO A 149 16.01 7.17 -3.30
CA PRO A 149 16.67 6.65 -4.48
C PRO A 149 16.18 7.33 -5.78
N SER A 150 17.10 7.60 -6.70
CA SER A 150 16.77 8.31 -7.96
C SER A 150 15.62 7.69 -8.78
N PRO A 151 15.45 6.35 -8.85
CA PRO A 151 14.35 5.76 -9.62
C PRO A 151 12.98 6.06 -9.00
N ILE A 152 12.88 6.10 -7.67
CA ILE A 152 11.63 6.43 -6.97
C ILE A 152 11.25 7.88 -7.24
N LEU A 153 12.22 8.79 -7.08
CA LEU A 153 12.02 10.22 -7.34
C LEU A 153 11.61 10.45 -8.80
N TYR A 154 12.26 9.78 -9.75
CA TYR A 154 11.92 9.90 -11.17
C TYR A 154 10.47 9.51 -11.48
N VAL A 155 9.98 8.42 -10.89
CA VAL A 155 8.60 7.98 -11.06
C VAL A 155 7.63 8.93 -10.36
N ALA A 156 7.91 9.31 -9.11
CA ALA A 156 7.09 10.24 -8.34
C ALA A 156 6.98 11.62 -9.02
N GLU A 157 8.06 12.11 -9.63
CA GLU A 157 8.08 13.37 -10.36
C GLU A 157 7.03 13.39 -11.50
N LYS A 158 6.76 12.26 -12.15
CA LYS A 158 5.73 12.16 -13.21
C LYS A 158 4.32 12.46 -12.72
N PHE A 159 4.07 12.31 -11.43
CA PHE A 159 2.79 12.59 -10.79
C PHE A 159 2.78 13.93 -10.05
N THR A 160 3.76 14.81 -10.25
CA THR A 160 3.72 16.18 -9.69
C THR A 160 2.76 17.07 -10.48
N THR A 161 2.28 18.15 -9.86
CA THR A 161 1.38 19.11 -10.52
C THR A 161 2.03 19.81 -11.71
N HIS A 162 3.34 20.04 -11.64
CA HIS A 162 4.15 20.68 -12.68
C HIS A 162 4.62 19.73 -13.78
N SER A 163 4.32 18.43 -13.67
CA SER A 163 4.72 17.46 -14.67
C SER A 163 4.11 17.78 -16.05
N PRO A 164 4.88 17.70 -17.15
CA PRO A 164 4.37 17.98 -18.50
C PRO A 164 3.32 16.96 -18.96
N CYS A 165 3.28 15.78 -18.34
CA CYS A 165 2.31 14.72 -18.66
C CYS A 165 0.92 14.98 -18.06
N GLY A 166 0.81 15.79 -17.01
CA GLY A 166 -0.48 16.18 -16.41
C GLY A 166 -1.32 15.03 -15.84
N VAL A 167 -0.71 13.86 -15.59
CA VAL A 167 -1.43 12.63 -15.17
C VAL A 167 -2.02 12.73 -13.78
N LEU A 168 -1.40 13.49 -12.87
CA LEU A 168 -1.87 13.68 -11.50
C LEU A 168 -3.33 14.13 -11.45
N ARG A 169 -3.69 15.13 -12.26
CA ARG A 169 -5.05 15.70 -12.25
C ARG A 169 -6.08 14.66 -12.66
N GLN A 170 -5.76 13.82 -13.65
CA GLN A 170 -6.67 12.77 -14.13
C GLN A 170 -6.87 11.70 -13.06
N TYR A 171 -5.78 11.15 -12.49
CA TYR A 171 -5.85 10.14 -11.43
C TYR A 171 -6.51 10.64 -10.15
N ARG A 172 -6.24 11.90 -9.78
CA ARG A 172 -6.84 12.50 -8.59
C ARG A 172 -8.36 12.65 -8.71
N ILE A 173 -8.84 13.09 -9.88
CA ILE A 173 -10.28 13.25 -10.13
C ILE A 173 -10.96 11.88 -10.26
N SER A 174 -10.40 10.96 -11.04
CA SER A 174 -10.98 9.62 -11.21
C SER A 174 -11.00 8.85 -9.89
N GLY A 175 -9.89 8.87 -9.15
CA GLY A 175 -9.77 8.25 -7.83
C GLY A 175 -10.78 8.80 -6.84
N HIS A 176 -11.01 10.12 -6.85
CA HIS A 176 -12.02 10.72 -5.98
C HIS A 176 -13.43 10.23 -6.29
N TYR A 177 -13.86 10.33 -7.55
CA TYR A 177 -15.23 9.95 -7.91
C TYR A 177 -15.46 8.44 -7.75
N ALA A 178 -14.47 7.62 -8.11
CA ALA A 178 -14.53 6.18 -7.87
C ALA A 178 -14.65 5.87 -6.38
N SER A 179 -13.88 6.54 -5.53
CA SER A 179 -14.01 6.41 -4.08
C SER A 179 -15.41 6.84 -3.60
N ALA A 180 -15.94 7.96 -4.09
CA ALA A 180 -17.28 8.43 -3.73
C ALA A 180 -18.39 7.47 -4.18
N THR A 181 -18.20 6.71 -5.26
CA THR A 181 -19.18 5.69 -5.71
C THR A 181 -19.08 4.36 -4.95
N LEU A 182 -17.94 4.08 -4.31
CA LEU A 182 -17.76 2.89 -3.48
C LEU A 182 -18.29 3.07 -2.06
N TRP A 183 -18.38 4.33 -1.59
CA TRP A 183 -19.02 4.71 -0.34
C TRP A 183 -20.54 4.69 -0.43
#